data_AF-A0A5T5UE15-F1
#
_entry.id   AF-A0A5T5UE15-F1
#
_cell.length_a   1.000
_cell.length_b   1.000
_cell.length_c   1.000
_cell.angle_alpha   90.00
_cell.angle_beta   90.00
_cell.angle_gamma   90.00
#
_symmetry.space_group_name_H-M   'P 1'
#
loop_
_entity.id
_entity.type
_entity.pdbx_description
1 polymer ?
#
loop_
_entity_poly.entity_id
_entity_poly.type
_entity_poly.pdbx_seq_one_letter_code
_entity_poly.pdbx_strand_id
1 'polypeptide(L)'
;MDIHISSTDAKVYIPTGQQVTVLIHYCGSVFAEPENTDATVQKQLIRISATVIVPQISDAINALDRLRRSLGGIELPDCDRPLWLESEKYIGDAANFCRYALDMTASTLFIAEQESKDSPLLTIVNYEEIQLNISTVARQAASRSPTVRKSYCGPIAKSRCRKITSG
;
A
#
# COMPACT_ATOMS: atom_id res chain seq x y z
N MET A 1 13.83 -24.73 8.52
CA MET A 1 14.51 -23.56 7.94
C MET A 1 14.84 -22.69 9.11
N ASP A 2 16.10 -22.35 9.26
CA ASP A 2 16.60 -21.58 10.39
C ASP A 2 16.88 -20.16 9.92
N ILE A 3 16.23 -19.18 10.53
CA ILE A 3 16.19 -17.78 10.04
C ILE A 3 16.85 -16.91 11.09
N HIS A 4 17.89 -16.18 10.68
CA HIS A 4 18.65 -15.30 11.57
C HIS A 4 18.67 -13.88 11.03
N ILE A 5 18.65 -12.91 11.93
CA ILE A 5 19.00 -11.53 11.64
C ILE A 5 20.41 -11.32 12.20
N SER A 6 21.39 -11.13 11.32
CA SER A 6 22.79 -11.03 11.70
C SER A 6 23.45 -9.79 11.09
N SER A 7 24.37 -9.19 11.83
CA SER A 7 25.27 -8.15 11.34
C SER A 7 26.46 -8.72 10.55
N THR A 8 26.65 -10.05 10.59
CA THR A 8 27.72 -10.73 9.85
C THR A 8 27.35 -10.80 8.38
N ASP A 9 28.30 -10.46 7.49
CA ASP A 9 28.10 -10.58 6.04
C ASP A 9 27.75 -12.03 5.67
N ALA A 10 26.64 -12.19 4.95
CA ALA A 10 26.15 -13.49 4.52
C ALA A 10 27.16 -14.24 3.62
N LYS A 11 28.09 -13.52 2.98
CA LYS A 11 29.19 -14.10 2.20
C LYS A 11 30.12 -14.98 3.03
N VAL A 12 30.37 -14.61 4.29
CA VAL A 12 31.36 -15.28 5.15
C VAL A 12 30.72 -16.09 6.28
N TYR A 13 29.42 -15.96 6.49
CA TYR A 13 28.72 -16.73 7.51
C TYR A 13 28.78 -18.23 7.20
N ILE A 14 29.06 -19.02 8.25
CA ILE A 14 29.15 -20.48 8.22
C ILE A 14 28.06 -21.03 9.15
N PRO A 15 27.03 -21.70 8.61
CA PRO A 15 26.04 -22.40 9.40
C PRO A 15 26.66 -23.51 10.25
N THR A 16 26.23 -23.64 11.50
CA THR A 16 26.67 -24.72 12.41
C THR A 16 25.77 -25.96 12.35
N GLY A 17 24.59 -25.86 11.72
CA GLY A 17 23.61 -26.94 11.59
C GLY A 17 23.46 -27.46 10.16
N GLN A 18 22.76 -28.59 10.02
CA GLN A 18 22.47 -29.22 8.72
C GLN A 18 21.17 -28.71 8.07
N GLN A 19 20.53 -27.70 8.68
CA GLN A 19 19.32 -27.09 8.14
C GLN A 19 19.65 -26.00 7.12
N VAL A 20 18.70 -25.71 6.24
CA VAL A 20 18.75 -24.51 5.40
C VAL A 20 18.77 -23.28 6.29
N THR A 21 19.83 -22.49 6.18
CA THR A 21 19.98 -21.23 6.90
C THR A 21 19.61 -20.06 6.00
N VAL A 22 18.84 -19.12 6.53
CA VAL A 22 18.54 -17.84 5.89
C VAL A 22 19.00 -16.70 6.78
N LEU A 23 19.78 -15.80 6.20
CA LEU A 23 20.17 -14.56 6.83
C LEU A 23 19.37 -13.41 6.24
N ILE A 24 18.63 -12.71 7.10
CA ILE A 24 17.96 -11.48 6.74
C ILE A 24 18.88 -10.32 7.13
N HIS A 25 19.12 -9.43 6.16
CA HIS A 25 19.99 -8.28 6.32
C HIS A 25 19.31 -7.02 5.79
N TYR A 26 19.35 -5.95 6.58
CA TYR A 26 18.93 -4.62 6.16
C TYR A 26 20.09 -3.96 5.40
N CYS A 27 19.91 -3.77 4.09
CA CYS A 27 20.95 -3.24 3.19
C CYS A 27 21.08 -1.71 3.28
N GLY A 28 20.10 -1.03 3.87
CA GLY A 28 20.01 0.42 3.92
C GLY A 28 18.68 0.95 3.41
N SER A 29 18.55 2.28 3.42
CA SER A 29 17.41 3.00 2.87
C SER A 29 17.88 4.14 1.97
N VAL A 30 17.08 4.45 0.96
CA VAL A 30 17.24 5.63 0.11
C VAL A 30 16.08 6.57 0.38
N PHE A 31 16.38 7.83 0.68
CA PHE A 31 15.38 8.86 0.94
C PHE A 31 15.26 9.77 -0.29
N ALA A 32 14.03 9.93 -0.79
CA ALA A 32 13.74 10.87 -1.85
C ALA A 32 13.77 12.32 -1.34
N GLU A 33 13.94 13.27 -2.25
CA GLU A 33 13.83 14.69 -1.91
C GLU A 33 12.43 15.00 -1.36
N PRO A 34 12.31 15.94 -0.40
CA PRO A 34 11.02 16.37 0.11
C PRO A 34 10.13 16.93 -1.02
N GLU A 35 8.87 16.52 -1.06
CA GLU A 35 7.90 17.03 -2.04
C GLU A 35 7.41 18.43 -1.62
N ASN A 36 8.21 19.49 -1.85
CA ASN A 36 7.84 20.92 -1.79
C ASN A 36 6.78 21.31 -0.73
N THR A 37 6.92 20.78 0.48
CA THR A 37 6.10 21.12 1.64
C THR A 37 6.95 21.83 2.67
N ASP A 38 6.37 22.78 3.41
CA ASP A 38 6.99 23.45 4.56
C ASP A 38 7.30 22.49 5.74
N ALA A 39 7.03 21.19 5.55
CA ALA A 39 7.34 20.08 6.43
C ALA A 39 8.29 19.10 5.74
N THR A 40 9.28 18.61 6.49
CA THR A 40 10.23 17.60 6.03
C THR A 40 9.55 16.22 5.98
N VAL A 41 8.95 15.91 4.84
CA VAL A 41 8.34 14.62 4.53
C VAL A 41 9.09 14.00 3.35
N GLN A 42 9.62 12.79 3.53
CA GLN A 42 10.44 12.11 2.53
C GLN A 42 9.95 10.68 2.31
N LYS A 43 9.82 10.28 1.04
CA LYS A 43 9.61 8.86 0.70
C LYS A 43 10.89 8.09 0.99
N GLN A 44 10.77 7.03 1.78
CA GLN A 44 11.88 6.16 2.17
C GLN A 44 11.72 4.80 1.50
N LEU A 45 12.70 4.45 0.66
CA LEU A 45 12.80 3.13 0.05
C LEU A 45 13.79 2.27 0.83
N ILE A 46 13.26 1.32 1.61
CA ILE A 46 14.02 0.36 2.41
C ILE A 46 14.44 -0.82 1.54
N ARG A 47 15.71 -1.22 1.63
CA ARG A 47 16.27 -2.39 0.93
C ARG A 47 16.61 -3.49 1.93
N ILE A 48 16.07 -4.68 1.71
CA ILE A 48 16.26 -5.86 2.56
C ILE A 48 16.77 -6.99 1.68
N SER A 49 17.79 -7.73 2.13
CA SER A 49 18.23 -8.95 1.46
C SER A 49 17.96 -10.15 2.36
N ALA A 50 17.48 -11.24 1.76
CA ALA A 50 17.39 -12.55 2.39
C ALA A 50 18.35 -13.50 1.68
N THR A 51 19.42 -13.91 2.35
CA THR A 51 20.44 -14.78 1.78
C THR A 51 20.26 -16.20 2.28
N VAL A 52 20.06 -17.13 1.36
CA VAL A 52 20.00 -18.57 1.62
C VAL A 52 21.41 -19.15 1.58
N ILE A 53 21.77 -19.96 2.57
CA ILE A 53 23.08 -20.61 2.71
C ILE A 53 22.87 -22.12 2.90
N VAL A 54 23.24 -22.92 1.90
CA VAL A 54 23.03 -24.39 1.90
C VAL A 54 24.16 -25.09 1.14
N PRO A 55 24.60 -26.30 1.53
CA PRO A 55 25.65 -27.01 0.80
C PRO A 55 25.27 -27.36 -0.66
N GLN A 56 24.02 -27.79 -0.89
CA GLN A 56 23.57 -28.22 -2.20
C GLN A 56 22.87 -27.09 -2.97
N ILE A 57 23.22 -26.95 -4.25
CA ILE A 57 22.63 -25.96 -5.17
C ILE A 57 21.12 -26.16 -5.37
N SER A 58 20.66 -27.40 -5.49
CA SER A 58 19.24 -27.73 -5.65
C SER A 58 18.41 -27.26 -4.46
N ASP A 59 18.95 -27.46 -3.25
CA ASP A 59 18.29 -27.06 -2.02
C ASP A 59 18.30 -25.54 -1.85
N ALA A 60 19.37 -24.86 -2.29
CA ALA A 60 19.43 -23.40 -2.31
C ALA A 60 18.34 -22.80 -3.22
N ILE A 61 18.16 -23.33 -4.43
CA ILE A 61 17.12 -22.88 -5.37
C ILE A 61 15.72 -23.15 -4.80
N ASN A 62 15.47 -24.36 -4.28
CA ASN A 62 14.19 -24.72 -3.67
C ASN A 62 13.84 -23.83 -2.45
N ALA A 63 14.85 -23.48 -1.65
CA ALA A 63 14.68 -22.58 -0.52
C ALA A 63 14.46 -21.13 -0.96
N LEU A 64 15.11 -20.68 -2.03
CA LEU A 64 14.89 -19.37 -2.64
C LEU A 64 13.47 -19.23 -3.19
N ASP A 65 12.95 -20.27 -3.85
CA ASP A 65 11.54 -20.36 -4.27
C ASP A 65 10.57 -20.19 -3.11
N ARG A 66 10.87 -20.82 -1.97
CA ARG A 66 10.06 -20.70 -0.76
C ARG A 66 10.12 -19.29 -0.19
N LEU A 67 11.29 -18.65 -0.17
CA LEU A 67 11.42 -17.26 0.27
C LEU A 67 10.61 -16.31 -0.60
N ARG A 68 10.71 -16.44 -1.93
CA ARG A 68 9.90 -15.63 -2.86
C ARG A 68 8.40 -15.76 -2.59
N ARG A 69 7.92 -16.99 -2.43
CA ARG A 69 6.49 -17.24 -2.19
C ARG A 69 6.03 -16.73 -0.84
N SER A 70 6.87 -16.81 0.19
CA SER A 70 6.52 -16.39 1.55
C SER A 70 6.63 -14.88 1.76
N LEU A 71 7.58 -14.21 1.11
CA LEU A 71 7.88 -12.79 1.32
C LEU A 71 7.30 -11.89 0.22
N GLY A 72 7.09 -12.40 -0.99
CA GLY A 72 6.54 -11.61 -2.09
C GLY A 72 5.11 -11.19 -1.80
N GLY A 73 4.88 -9.88 -1.71
CA GLY A 73 3.54 -9.30 -1.55
C GLY A 73 2.98 -9.31 -0.13
N ILE A 74 3.81 -9.54 0.89
CA ILE A 74 3.38 -9.37 2.29
C ILE A 74 3.26 -7.88 2.64
N GLU A 75 2.29 -7.54 3.47
CA GLU A 75 2.18 -6.21 4.06
C GLU A 75 3.13 -6.09 5.25
N LEU A 76 3.92 -5.02 5.28
CA LEU A 76 4.80 -4.68 6.40
C LEU A 76 4.17 -3.54 7.21
N PRO A 77 4.38 -3.50 8.53
CA PRO A 77 3.87 -2.41 9.36
C PRO A 77 4.45 -1.07 8.89
N ASP A 78 3.62 -0.04 8.91
CA ASP A 78 3.99 1.35 8.56
C ASP A 78 4.60 1.51 7.15
N CYS A 79 4.37 0.54 6.27
CA CYS A 79 4.75 0.62 4.86
C CYS A 79 3.56 1.07 4.01
N ASP A 80 3.84 1.85 2.96
CA ASP A 80 2.82 2.40 2.06
C ASP A 80 2.42 1.41 0.94
N ARG A 81 3.14 0.30 0.81
CA ARG A 81 2.93 -0.75 -0.20
C ARG A 81 3.43 -2.11 0.29
N PRO A 82 2.95 -3.21 -0.32
CA PRO A 82 3.46 -4.55 -0.05
C PRO A 82 4.95 -4.70 -0.38
N LEU A 83 5.61 -5.66 0.27
CA LEU A 83 7.01 -6.00 0.02
C LEU A 83 7.21 -6.49 -1.42
N TRP A 84 8.09 -5.81 -2.17
CA TRP A 84 8.41 -6.16 -3.55
C TRP A 84 9.74 -6.89 -3.66
N LEU A 85 9.80 -7.86 -4.56
CA LEU A 85 11.03 -8.55 -4.91
C LEU A 85 11.80 -7.70 -5.94
N GLU A 86 13.05 -7.37 -5.67
CA GLU A 86 13.90 -6.52 -6.52
C GLU A 86 14.75 -7.36 -7.47
N SER A 87 15.53 -8.30 -6.93
CA SER A 87 16.42 -9.13 -7.74
C SER A 87 16.87 -10.39 -7.01
N GLU A 88 17.35 -11.38 -7.76
CA GLU A 88 18.01 -12.57 -7.23
C GLU A 88 19.45 -12.62 -7.72
N LYS A 89 20.38 -12.94 -6.81
CA LYS A 89 21.82 -12.93 -7.11
C LYS A 89 22.49 -14.15 -6.52
N TYR A 90 23.31 -14.80 -7.34
CA TYR A 90 24.27 -15.78 -6.84
C TYR A 90 25.41 -15.04 -6.15
N ILE A 91 25.64 -15.37 -4.88
CA ILE A 91 26.65 -14.72 -4.05
C ILE A 91 27.98 -15.47 -4.09
N GLY A 92 27.95 -16.80 -4.18
CA GLY A 92 29.14 -17.65 -4.22
C GLY A 92 28.97 -18.96 -3.46
N ASP A 93 30.01 -19.77 -3.46
CA ASP A 93 30.08 -21.13 -2.88
C ASP A 93 31.14 -21.27 -1.77
N ALA A 94 31.52 -20.17 -1.12
CA ALA A 94 32.56 -20.16 -0.10
C ALA A 94 32.31 -21.21 1.01
N ALA A 95 33.38 -21.90 1.43
CA ALA A 95 33.32 -22.97 2.44
C ALA A 95 32.36 -24.13 2.08
N ASN A 96 32.17 -24.43 0.78
CA ASN A 96 31.26 -25.46 0.27
C ASN A 96 29.77 -25.19 0.58
N PHE A 97 29.40 -23.94 0.81
CA PHE A 97 28.01 -23.53 0.94
C PHE A 97 27.61 -22.66 -0.24
N CYS A 98 26.64 -23.11 -1.01
CA CYS A 98 26.00 -22.34 -2.05
C CYS A 98 25.16 -21.20 -1.43
N ARG A 99 25.32 -19.99 -1.96
CA ARG A 99 24.66 -18.78 -1.46
C ARG A 99 23.89 -18.05 -2.54
N TYR A 100 22.63 -17.77 -2.25
CA TYR A 100 21.75 -16.96 -3.09
C TYR A 100 21.10 -15.87 -2.26
N ALA A 101 21.16 -14.64 -2.75
CA ALA A 101 20.47 -13.51 -2.14
C ALA A 101 19.20 -13.18 -2.93
N LEU A 102 18.11 -12.98 -2.21
CA LEU A 102 16.88 -12.35 -2.68
C LEU A 102 16.85 -10.93 -2.14
N ASP A 103 17.02 -9.95 -3.01
CA ASP A 103 16.87 -8.54 -2.69
C ASP A 103 15.41 -8.13 -2.80
N MET A 104 14.94 -7.36 -1.83
CA MET A 104 13.56 -6.92 -1.68
C MET A 104 13.52 -5.44 -1.29
N THR A 105 12.42 -4.78 -1.62
CA THR A 105 12.20 -3.37 -1.27
C THR A 105 10.86 -3.16 -0.59
N ALA A 106 10.89 -2.41 0.50
CA ALA A 106 9.72 -1.86 1.16
C ALA A 106 9.72 -0.34 0.99
N SER A 107 8.55 0.28 0.94
CA SER A 107 8.42 1.74 0.85
C SER A 107 7.63 2.23 2.04
N THR A 108 8.08 3.33 2.62
CA THR A 108 7.47 4.00 3.77
C THR A 108 7.65 5.50 3.65
N LEU A 109 6.99 6.25 4.52
CA LEU A 109 7.05 7.70 4.56
C LEU A 109 7.75 8.13 5.85
N PHE A 110 8.89 8.81 5.70
CA PHE A 110 9.58 9.44 6.81
C PHE A 110 9.04 10.86 7.02
N ILE A 111 8.57 11.15 8.23
CA ILE A 111 8.07 12.46 8.63
C ILE A 111 8.95 12.94 9.79
N ALA A 112 9.68 14.04 9.60
CA ALA A 112 10.48 14.59 10.68
C ALA A 112 9.58 15.20 11.76
N GLU A 113 9.88 14.91 13.02
CA GLU A 113 9.23 15.61 14.13
C GLU A 113 9.55 17.10 14.05
N GLN A 114 8.51 17.94 14.05
CA GLN A 114 8.65 19.37 14.16
C GLN A 114 8.25 19.77 15.57
N GLU A 115 9.24 20.17 16.38
CA GLU A 115 8.99 20.70 17.71
C GLU A 115 8.32 22.07 17.54
N SER A 116 7.00 22.15 17.74
CA SER A 116 6.27 23.41 17.69
C SER A 116 6.71 24.28 18.86
N LYS A 117 7.61 25.24 18.63
CA LYS A 117 8.08 26.14 19.70
C LYS A 117 7.02 27.13 20.19
N ASP A 118 5.93 27.36 19.45
CA ASP A 118 4.95 28.40 19.80
C ASP A 118 3.53 28.04 19.33
N SER A 119 2.89 27.07 19.97
CA SER A 119 1.43 26.92 19.82
C SER A 119 0.81 26.72 21.19
N PRO A 120 -0.15 27.57 21.60
CA PRO A 120 -0.84 27.36 22.85
C PRO A 120 -1.52 25.99 22.78
N LEU A 121 -1.38 25.19 23.85
CA LEU A 121 -2.16 23.99 24.05
C LEU A 121 -3.64 24.32 23.76
N LEU A 122 -4.34 23.43 23.05
CA LEU A 122 -5.79 23.55 22.85
C LEU A 122 -6.49 23.37 24.20
N THR A 123 -6.54 24.42 25.02
CA THR A 123 -7.15 24.41 26.36
C THR A 123 -8.65 24.69 26.29
N ILE A 124 -9.15 25.21 25.17
CA ILE A 124 -10.55 25.61 24.99
C ILE A 124 -11.04 25.05 23.66
N VAL A 125 -11.82 23.97 23.75
CA VAL A 125 -12.65 23.47 22.65
C VAL A 125 -13.96 24.26 22.72
N ASN A 126 -14.09 25.33 21.92
CA ASN A 126 -15.38 26.00 21.77
C ASN A 126 -16.23 25.19 20.79
N TYR A 127 -17.09 24.32 21.31
CA TYR A 127 -18.06 23.58 20.50
C TYR A 127 -19.28 24.48 20.28
N GLU A 128 -19.36 25.14 19.13
CA GLU A 128 -20.64 25.72 18.71
C GLU A 128 -21.45 24.64 18.00
N GLU A 129 -22.40 24.06 18.74
CA GLU A 129 -23.38 23.13 18.21
C GLU A 129 -24.30 23.89 17.24
N ILE A 130 -24.09 23.74 15.94
CA ILE A 130 -25.01 24.26 14.93
C ILE A 130 -26.28 23.40 14.98
N GLN A 131 -27.23 23.82 15.82
CA GLN A 131 -28.60 23.31 15.87
C GLN A 131 -29.33 23.69 14.57
N LEU A 132 -29.15 22.89 13.52
CA LEU A 132 -29.98 22.96 12.31
C LEU A 132 -31.41 22.56 12.68
N ASN A 133 -32.25 23.54 12.99
CA ASN A 133 -33.68 23.36 13.23
C ASN A 133 -34.37 22.97 11.90
N ILE A 134 -34.56 21.68 11.68
CA ILE A 134 -35.08 21.08 10.44
C ILE A 134 -36.59 21.38 10.22
N SER A 135 -37.22 22.23 11.01
CA SER A 135 -38.67 22.50 10.93
C SER A 135 -39.08 23.60 9.93
N THR A 136 -38.14 24.40 9.40
CA THR A 136 -38.49 25.55 8.54
C THR A 136 -38.48 25.24 7.04
N VAL A 137 -37.76 24.22 6.58
CA VAL A 137 -37.62 23.94 5.13
C VAL A 137 -38.88 23.28 4.53
N ALA A 138 -39.74 22.66 5.34
CA ALA A 138 -40.93 21.95 4.85
C ALA A 138 -42.13 22.84 4.49
N ARG A 139 -42.17 24.12 4.89
CA ARG A 139 -43.33 25.00 4.63
C ARG A 139 -43.26 25.82 3.34
N GLN A 140 -42.10 25.90 2.69
CA GLN A 140 -41.95 26.75 1.50
C GLN A 140 -42.27 26.05 0.17
N ALA A 141 -42.52 24.73 0.18
CA ALA A 141 -42.83 23.95 -1.02
C ALA A 141 -44.34 23.84 -1.35
N ALA A 142 -45.26 24.35 -0.50
CA ALA A 142 -46.70 24.11 -0.63
C ALA A 142 -47.54 25.32 -1.12
N SER A 143 -46.93 26.42 -1.58
CA SER A 143 -47.68 27.64 -1.98
C SER A 143 -47.54 28.08 -3.44
N ARG A 144 -46.98 27.25 -4.33
CA ARG A 144 -46.97 27.54 -5.78
C ARG A 144 -47.92 26.62 -6.54
N SER A 145 -49.19 27.02 -6.57
CA SER A 145 -50.19 26.53 -7.52
C SER A 145 -49.68 26.68 -8.97
N PRO A 146 -49.83 25.67 -9.84
CA PRO A 146 -49.56 25.84 -11.26
C PRO A 146 -50.78 26.47 -11.93
N THR A 147 -50.65 27.74 -12.32
CA THR A 147 -51.59 28.39 -13.25
C THR A 147 -51.51 27.70 -14.60
N VAL A 148 -52.61 27.03 -14.98
CA VAL A 148 -52.85 26.41 -16.27
C VAL A 148 -52.82 27.49 -17.37
N ARG A 149 -51.81 27.47 -18.24
CA ARG A 149 -51.88 28.13 -19.55
C ARG A 149 -52.29 27.10 -20.59
N LYS A 150 -53.52 27.25 -21.09
CA LYS A 150 -54.00 26.61 -22.34
C LYS A 150 -53.20 27.18 -23.51
N SER A 151 -52.61 26.32 -24.33
CA SER A 151 -52.30 26.63 -25.73
C SER A 151 -52.80 25.50 -26.62
N TYR A 152 -53.67 25.89 -27.56
CA TYR A 152 -54.22 25.06 -28.61
C TYR A 152 -53.17 24.78 -29.69
N CYS A 153 -53.18 23.56 -30.25
CA CYS A 153 -52.91 23.32 -31.68
C CYS A 153 -53.60 22.01 -32.11
N GLY A 154 -54.23 22.06 -33.28
CA GLY A 154 -55.24 21.11 -33.78
C GLY A 154 -54.71 19.80 -34.40
N PRO A 155 -55.61 19.02 -35.05
CA PRO A 155 -55.50 17.57 -35.20
C PRO A 155 -54.92 17.11 -36.57
N ILE A 156 -54.85 15.77 -36.76
CA ILE A 156 -54.54 14.95 -37.97
C ILE A 156 -53.17 14.25 -37.83
N ALA A 157 -52.95 12.93 -37.98
CA ALA A 157 -53.71 11.81 -38.53
C ALA A 157 -53.37 10.47 -37.81
N LYS A 158 -54.29 9.51 -37.96
CA LYS A 158 -54.24 8.10 -37.52
C LYS A 158 -53.22 7.26 -38.31
N SER A 159 -52.50 6.34 -37.65
CA SER A 159 -52.37 4.90 -38.03
C SER A 159 -51.24 4.22 -37.21
N ARG A 160 -51.54 3.30 -36.29
CA ARG A 160 -51.75 1.84 -36.46
C ARG A 160 -50.44 1.05 -36.25
N CYS A 161 -50.13 0.70 -35.01
CA CYS A 161 -49.15 -0.35 -34.69
C CYS A 161 -49.91 -1.63 -34.27
N ARG A 162 -49.97 -2.63 -35.16
CA ARG A 162 -50.54 -3.96 -34.89
C ARG A 162 -49.48 -4.83 -34.23
N LYS A 163 -49.90 -5.56 -33.19
CA LYS A 163 -49.25 -6.76 -32.64
C LYS A 163 -48.93 -7.76 -33.76
N ILE A 164 -47.76 -8.39 -33.70
CA ILE A 164 -47.54 -9.74 -34.23
C ILE A 164 -46.77 -10.56 -33.18
N THR A 165 -47.30 -11.75 -32.97
CA THR A 165 -46.96 -12.79 -32.00
C THR A 165 -45.80 -13.68 -32.44
N SER A 166 -45.25 -14.37 -31.44
CA SER A 166 -44.37 -15.54 -31.45
C SER A 166 -44.55 -16.54 -32.61
N GLY A 167 -43.41 -17.04 -33.09
CA GLY A 167 -43.21 -18.32 -33.76
C GLY A 167 -41.86 -18.88 -33.33
#